data_AF-A0A385JP92-F1
#
_entry.id   AF-A0A385JP92-F1
#
_cell.length_a   1.000
_cell.length_b   1.000
_cell.length_c   1.000
_cell.angle_alpha   90.00
_cell.angle_beta   90.00
_cell.angle_gamma   90.00
#
_symmetry.space_group_name_H-M   'P 1'
#
loop_
_entity.id
_entity.type
_entity.pdbx_description
1 polymer ?
#
loop_
_entity_poly.entity_id
_entity_poly.type
_entity_poly.pdbx_seq_one_letter_code
_entity_poly.pdbx_strand_id
1 'polypeptide(L)'
;MNMNTLKYNPFVTAFFLLYTLYSIKSGFFSLAIKNEFIFQIKDIVNISIISIAIFFSFLLSKNKTKIYLIIFNILSIVGLLYFHNKFYLGFLLTISMLTLTSKIKWEVIIKIIIFSNAITILFLCFSVYFSEYYFLEDDRFGRRFTAGFDNPNTLGQYILMLFTVISLFLELKVKNPSTRLIITTSIFIIIFTILYLTYSRTSLILSSLFYIIIIYSILLKKNNHFLPRIKLKYLILFSSLFFIFLQFYFIINFKENNFLYTVNDILTSRLWFGNILYSSLGFPNLLNGINIEKYSPIDFYFIQTIYSIGLIPFIFLYFLVIKNLFNTNITSLMGYTLLIMLLETMTETYFSVPFYSIALFIIFSKKI
;
A
#
# COMPACT_ATOMS: atom_id res chain seq x y z
N MET A 1 -10.10 -30.12 32.23
CA MET A 1 -9.61 -29.52 30.97
C MET A 1 -10.09 -28.08 30.94
N ASN A 2 -9.24 -27.13 31.31
CA ASN A 2 -9.61 -25.72 31.54
C ASN A 2 -9.80 -24.97 30.21
N MET A 3 -11.00 -24.46 29.94
CA MET A 3 -11.35 -23.59 28.79
C MET A 3 -10.72 -22.18 28.84
N ASN A 4 -9.68 -21.95 29.65
CA ASN A 4 -9.06 -20.63 29.83
C ASN A 4 -7.73 -20.43 29.06
N THR A 5 -7.36 -21.35 28.17
CA THR A 5 -6.05 -21.32 27.48
C THR A 5 -6.07 -20.69 26.08
N LEU A 6 -7.24 -20.34 25.52
CA LEU A 6 -7.34 -19.51 24.32
C LEU A 6 -7.64 -18.07 24.70
N LYS A 7 -6.64 -17.38 25.26
CA LYS A 7 -6.69 -15.94 25.53
C LYS A 7 -6.60 -15.19 24.19
N TYR A 8 -7.71 -15.08 23.46
CA TYR A 8 -7.78 -14.36 22.19
C TYR A 8 -7.37 -12.90 22.39
N ASN A 9 -6.31 -12.44 21.71
CA ASN A 9 -5.93 -11.03 21.73
C ASN A 9 -6.90 -10.26 20.82
N PRO A 10 -7.72 -9.32 21.36
CA PRO A 10 -8.76 -8.64 20.60
C PRO A 10 -8.20 -7.79 19.44
N PHE A 11 -6.95 -7.32 19.55
CA PHE A 11 -6.28 -6.63 18.44
C PHE A 11 -6.00 -7.57 17.27
N VAL A 12 -5.59 -8.81 17.57
CA VAL A 12 -5.28 -9.83 16.56
C VAL A 12 -6.54 -10.25 15.82
N THR A 13 -7.63 -10.51 16.54
CA THR A 13 -8.91 -10.91 15.93
C THR A 13 -9.53 -9.78 15.10
N ALA A 14 -9.55 -8.55 15.62
CA ALA A 14 -10.06 -7.39 14.90
C ALA A 14 -9.24 -7.12 13.62
N PHE A 15 -7.90 -7.13 13.70
CA PHE A 15 -7.05 -6.95 12.54
C PHE A 15 -7.22 -8.07 11.52
N PHE A 16 -7.30 -9.33 11.97
CA PHE A 16 -7.55 -10.48 11.10
C PHE A 16 -8.85 -10.34 10.31
N LEU A 17 -9.95 -10.05 10.99
CA LEU A 17 -11.27 -9.88 10.36
C LEU A 17 -11.27 -8.71 9.38
N LEU A 18 -10.80 -7.54 9.80
CA LEU A 18 -10.79 -6.34 8.96
C LEU A 18 -9.88 -6.48 7.75
N TYR A 19 -8.68 -7.04 7.92
CA TYR A 19 -7.77 -7.25 6.81
C TYR A 19 -8.37 -8.24 5.81
N THR A 20 -8.92 -9.37 6.28
CA THR A 20 -9.54 -10.36 5.40
C THR A 20 -10.74 -9.80 4.63
N LEU A 21 -11.67 -9.13 5.32
CA LEU A 21 -12.84 -8.53 4.68
C LEU A 21 -12.43 -7.47 3.66
N TYR A 22 -11.47 -6.61 4.00
CA TYR A 22 -10.99 -5.60 3.09
C TYR A 22 -10.25 -6.18 1.88
N SER A 23 -9.44 -7.23 2.07
CA SER A 23 -8.75 -7.95 0.99
C SER A 23 -9.73 -8.58 0.01
N ILE A 24 -10.73 -9.32 0.51
CA ILE A 24 -11.80 -9.92 -0.29
C ILE A 24 -12.53 -8.85 -1.09
N LYS A 25 -12.96 -7.79 -0.39
CA LYS A 25 -13.62 -6.64 -1.00
C LYS A 25 -12.75 -6.03 -2.10
N SER A 26 -11.49 -5.75 -1.81
CA SER A 26 -10.58 -5.04 -2.73
C SER A 26 -10.35 -5.84 -3.99
N GLY A 27 -10.13 -7.15 -3.86
CA GLY A 27 -10.00 -8.05 -5.01
C GLY A 27 -11.32 -8.15 -5.79
N PHE A 28 -12.44 -8.39 -5.12
CA PHE A 28 -13.73 -8.59 -5.77
C PHE A 28 -14.19 -7.36 -6.56
N PHE A 29 -14.04 -6.15 -5.99
CA PHE A 29 -14.40 -4.90 -6.66
C PHE A 29 -13.41 -4.42 -7.72
N SER A 30 -12.35 -5.19 -7.96
CA SER A 30 -11.42 -5.00 -9.07
C SER A 30 -11.59 -6.04 -10.17
N LEU A 31 -12.60 -6.92 -10.07
CA LEU A 31 -12.95 -7.87 -11.12
C LEU A 31 -13.87 -7.22 -12.16
N ALA A 32 -13.68 -7.63 -13.41
CA ALA A 32 -14.45 -7.23 -14.57
C ALA A 32 -15.84 -7.88 -14.60
N ILE A 33 -16.69 -7.47 -13.67
CA ILE A 33 -18.08 -7.96 -13.56
C ILE A 33 -19.02 -6.78 -13.79
N LYS A 34 -19.71 -6.72 -14.94
CA LYS A 34 -20.77 -5.71 -15.15
C LYS A 34 -22.03 -6.15 -14.44
N ASN A 35 -22.27 -5.57 -13.27
CA ASN A 35 -23.57 -5.65 -12.64
C ASN A 35 -23.83 -4.38 -11.83
N GLU A 36 -24.86 -3.63 -12.20
CA GLU A 36 -25.27 -2.39 -11.52
C GLU A 36 -25.54 -2.63 -10.02
N PHE A 37 -25.99 -3.84 -9.66
CA PHE A 37 -26.17 -4.26 -8.27
C PHE A 37 -24.84 -4.32 -7.49
N ILE A 38 -23.74 -4.72 -8.13
CA ILE A 38 -22.40 -4.75 -7.50
C ILE A 38 -21.93 -3.33 -7.18
N PHE A 39 -22.25 -2.35 -8.03
CA PHE A 39 -21.90 -0.95 -7.77
C PHE A 39 -22.62 -0.38 -6.55
N GLN A 40 -23.91 -0.69 -6.35
CA GLN A 40 -24.66 -0.24 -5.17
C GLN A 40 -24.18 -0.94 -3.89
N ILE A 41 -23.91 -2.24 -3.96
CA ILE A 41 -23.33 -3.00 -2.84
C ILE A 41 -21.94 -2.47 -2.48
N LYS A 42 -21.16 -2.01 -3.46
CA LYS A 42 -19.78 -1.55 -3.27
C LYS A 42 -19.66 -0.42 -2.27
N ASP A 43 -20.53 0.57 -2.35
CA ASP A 43 -20.52 1.70 -1.41
C ASP A 43 -20.99 1.30 -0.01
N ILE A 44 -22.00 0.44 0.11
CA ILE A 44 -22.48 -0.07 1.40
C ILE A 44 -21.40 -0.92 2.08
N VAL A 45 -20.74 -1.80 1.35
CA VAL A 45 -19.64 -2.64 1.86
C VAL A 45 -18.43 -1.77 2.24
N ASN A 46 -18.10 -0.74 1.44
CA ASN A 46 -17.06 0.23 1.78
C ASN A 46 -17.33 0.91 3.12
N ILE A 47 -18.50 1.53 3.26
CA ILE A 47 -18.88 2.30 4.44
C ILE A 47 -18.94 1.40 5.68
N SER A 48 -19.48 0.19 5.55
CA SER A 48 -19.56 -0.75 6.67
C SER A 48 -18.19 -1.21 7.15
N ILE A 49 -17.27 -1.60 6.24
CA ILE A 49 -15.90 -1.99 6.62
C ILE A 49 -15.18 -0.83 7.32
N ILE A 50 -15.31 0.40 6.80
CA ILE A 50 -14.68 1.58 7.39
C ILE A 50 -15.26 1.85 8.79
N SER A 51 -16.58 1.80 8.93
CA SER A 51 -17.26 2.03 10.21
C SER A 51 -16.85 0.99 11.26
N ILE A 52 -16.78 -0.28 10.86
CA ILE A 52 -16.33 -1.38 11.72
C ILE A 52 -14.85 -1.18 12.11
N ALA A 53 -14.00 -0.75 11.18
CA ALA A 53 -12.59 -0.48 11.46
C ALA A 53 -12.39 0.67 12.46
N ILE A 54 -13.12 1.76 12.29
CA ILE A 54 -13.12 2.91 13.21
C ILE A 54 -13.66 2.47 14.58
N PHE A 55 -14.73 1.68 14.61
CA PHE A 55 -15.32 1.19 15.86
C PHE A 55 -14.34 0.33 16.65
N PHE A 56 -13.73 -0.69 16.04
CA PHE A 56 -12.77 -1.55 16.73
C PHE A 56 -11.50 -0.79 17.15
N SER A 57 -10.96 0.07 16.28
CA SER A 57 -9.81 0.89 16.63
C SER A 57 -10.13 1.84 17.78
N PHE A 58 -11.30 2.45 17.80
CA PHE A 58 -11.75 3.31 18.90
C PHE A 58 -11.89 2.53 20.20
N LEU A 59 -12.64 1.42 20.21
CA LEU A 59 -12.87 0.61 21.41
C LEU A 59 -11.60 0.12 22.06
N LEU A 60 -10.66 -0.41 21.26
CA LEU A 60 -9.46 -1.07 21.77
C LEU A 60 -8.33 -0.09 22.11
N SER A 61 -8.35 1.12 21.57
CA SER A 61 -7.23 2.06 21.70
C SER A 61 -7.22 2.85 23.03
N LYS A 62 -6.07 3.42 23.38
CA LYS A 62 -5.90 4.26 24.59
C LYS A 62 -6.51 5.66 24.37
N ASN A 63 -6.76 6.41 25.46
CA ASN A 63 -7.35 7.76 25.37
C ASN A 63 -6.61 8.71 24.41
N LYS A 64 -5.26 8.72 24.41
CA LYS A 64 -4.49 9.56 23.49
C LYS A 64 -4.74 9.23 22.01
N THR A 65 -4.81 7.94 21.67
CA THR A 65 -5.10 7.48 20.30
C THR A 65 -6.56 7.69 19.91
N LYS A 66 -7.49 7.61 20.87
CA LYS A 66 -8.91 7.95 20.65
C LYS A 66 -9.08 9.41 20.22
N ILE A 67 -8.37 10.34 20.87
CA ILE A 67 -8.41 11.77 20.49
C ILE A 67 -7.99 11.96 19.04
N TYR A 68 -6.90 11.32 18.60
CA TYR A 68 -6.46 11.41 17.20
C TYR A 68 -7.50 10.83 16.24
N LEU A 69 -8.07 9.66 16.53
CA LEU A 69 -9.14 9.07 15.72
C LEU A 69 -10.36 9.98 15.63
N ILE A 70 -10.76 10.64 16.73
CA ILE A 70 -11.86 11.61 16.73
C ILE A 70 -11.54 12.79 15.81
N ILE A 71 -10.34 13.39 15.93
CA ILE A 71 -9.95 14.54 15.09
C ILE A 71 -9.96 14.15 13.61
N PHE A 72 -9.37 13.02 13.24
CA PHE A 72 -9.36 12.56 11.85
C PHE A 72 -10.77 12.22 11.34
N ASN A 73 -11.63 11.64 12.19
CA ASN A 73 -13.03 11.39 11.84
C ASN A 73 -13.78 12.69 11.57
N ILE A 74 -13.62 13.72 12.40
CA ILE A 74 -14.24 15.03 12.18
C ILE A 74 -13.74 15.64 10.87
N LEU A 75 -12.42 15.66 10.65
CA LEU A 75 -11.83 16.15 9.39
C LEU A 75 -12.40 15.41 8.17
N SER A 76 -12.61 14.10 8.29
CA SER A 76 -13.15 13.28 7.22
C SER A 76 -14.63 13.56 6.96
N ILE A 77 -15.43 13.74 8.01
CA ILE A 77 -16.85 14.13 7.88
C ILE A 77 -16.96 15.50 7.21
N VAL A 78 -16.17 16.48 7.65
CA VAL A 78 -16.11 17.81 7.02
C VAL A 78 -15.66 17.70 5.57
N GLY A 79 -14.59 16.94 5.30
CA GLY A 79 -14.08 16.65 3.96
C GLY A 79 -15.12 16.05 3.01
N LEU A 80 -15.92 15.10 3.51
CA LEU A 80 -16.96 14.43 2.74
C LEU A 80 -18.17 15.32 2.48
N LEU A 81 -18.68 15.99 3.52
CA LEU A 81 -19.92 16.78 3.42
C LEU A 81 -19.72 18.09 2.66
N TYR A 82 -18.59 18.78 2.88
CA TYR A 82 -18.35 20.11 2.29
C TYR A 82 -17.50 20.06 1.01
N PHE A 83 -16.54 19.13 0.91
CA PHE A 83 -15.60 19.08 -0.21
C PHE A 83 -15.80 17.86 -1.12
N HIS A 84 -16.82 17.04 -0.85
CA HIS A 84 -17.11 15.78 -1.57
C HIS A 84 -15.88 14.89 -1.76
N ASN A 85 -14.99 14.89 -0.77
CA ASN A 85 -13.67 14.29 -0.87
C ASN A 85 -13.65 12.89 -0.27
N LYS A 86 -13.79 11.89 -1.15
CA LYS A 86 -13.83 10.46 -0.78
C LYS A 86 -12.47 9.92 -0.31
N PHE A 87 -11.35 10.60 -0.60
CA PHE A 87 -10.01 10.11 -0.21
C PHE A 87 -9.84 9.95 1.30
N TYR A 88 -10.51 10.78 2.11
CA TYR A 88 -10.50 10.68 3.57
C TYR A 88 -10.95 9.32 4.10
N LEU A 89 -11.88 8.65 3.41
CA LEU A 89 -12.38 7.34 3.79
C LEU A 89 -11.29 6.26 3.75
N GLY A 90 -10.45 6.29 2.70
CA GLY A 90 -9.29 5.41 2.59
C GLY A 90 -8.28 5.65 3.71
N PHE A 91 -7.98 6.92 4.02
CA PHE A 91 -7.07 7.28 5.10
C PHE A 91 -7.58 6.86 6.48
N LEU A 92 -8.87 7.04 6.77
CA LEU A 92 -9.46 6.57 8.04
C LEU A 92 -9.32 5.07 8.21
N LEU A 93 -9.54 4.30 7.15
CA LEU A 93 -9.33 2.86 7.18
C LEU A 93 -7.87 2.52 7.43
N THR A 94 -6.93 3.14 6.72
CA THR A 94 -5.49 2.93 6.91
C THR A 94 -5.08 3.27 8.35
N ILE A 95 -5.46 4.43 8.88
CA ILE A 95 -5.17 4.84 10.26
C ILE A 95 -5.75 3.81 11.24
N SER A 96 -7.00 3.39 11.06
CA SER A 96 -7.65 2.39 11.91
C SER A 96 -6.87 1.07 11.92
N MET A 97 -6.45 0.57 10.76
CA MET A 97 -5.64 -0.65 10.63
C MET A 97 -4.25 -0.48 11.28
N LEU A 98 -3.64 0.69 11.17
CA LEU A 98 -2.35 0.98 11.83
C LEU A 98 -2.47 1.04 13.35
N THR A 99 -3.56 1.58 13.89
CA THR A 99 -3.78 1.55 15.34
C THR A 99 -3.90 0.11 15.86
N LEU A 100 -4.58 -0.77 15.14
CA LEU A 100 -4.74 -2.18 15.51
C LEU A 100 -3.40 -2.93 15.46
N THR A 101 -2.66 -2.79 14.35
CA THR A 101 -1.35 -3.44 14.17
C THR A 101 -0.30 -2.95 15.16
N SER A 102 -0.44 -1.74 15.70
CA SER A 102 0.49 -1.20 16.72
C SER A 102 0.64 -2.02 17.99
N LYS A 103 -0.27 -2.96 18.24
CA LYS A 103 -0.26 -3.86 19.40
C LYS A 103 0.12 -5.29 19.06
N ILE A 104 0.39 -5.60 17.79
CA ILE A 104 0.64 -6.95 17.30
C ILE A 104 2.11 -7.06 16.86
N LYS A 105 2.79 -8.13 17.26
CA LYS A 105 4.17 -8.39 16.80
C LYS A 105 4.18 -8.64 15.29
N TRP A 106 5.22 -8.19 14.59
CA TRP A 106 5.37 -8.39 13.14
C TRP A 106 5.17 -9.84 12.69
N GLU A 107 5.75 -10.81 13.41
CA GLU A 107 5.60 -12.23 13.10
C GLU A 107 4.15 -12.73 13.08
N VAL A 108 3.26 -12.10 13.85
CA VAL A 108 1.83 -12.43 13.88
C VAL A 108 1.09 -11.68 12.78
N ILE A 109 1.43 -10.41 12.54
CA ILE A 109 0.88 -9.60 11.43
C ILE A 109 1.09 -10.30 10.09
N ILE A 110 2.31 -10.71 9.79
CA ILE A 110 2.63 -11.32 8.50
C ILE A 110 1.94 -12.68 8.29
N LYS A 111 1.74 -13.46 9.37
CA LYS A 111 0.95 -14.71 9.32
C LYS A 111 -0.51 -14.41 8.99
N ILE A 112 -1.09 -13.38 9.62
CA ILE A 112 -2.45 -12.92 9.34
C ILE A 112 -2.54 -12.52 7.87
N ILE A 113 -1.64 -11.67 7.39
CA ILE A 113 -1.65 -11.19 5.99
C ILE A 113 -1.60 -12.37 5.02
N ILE A 114 -0.71 -13.36 5.21
CA ILE A 114 -0.64 -14.54 4.35
C ILE A 114 -1.93 -15.34 4.37
N PHE A 115 -2.43 -15.65 5.56
CA PHE A 115 -3.62 -16.48 5.70
C PHE A 115 -4.86 -15.78 5.12
N SER A 116 -5.02 -14.48 5.38
CA SER A 116 -6.07 -13.66 4.78
C SER A 116 -5.97 -13.58 3.26
N ASN A 117 -4.75 -13.47 2.70
CA ASN A 117 -4.56 -13.49 1.25
C ASN A 117 -4.84 -14.88 0.66
N ALA A 118 -4.53 -15.97 1.36
CA ALA A 118 -4.92 -17.32 0.92
C ALA A 118 -6.46 -17.48 0.85
N ILE A 119 -7.19 -17.01 1.88
CA ILE A 119 -8.67 -16.96 1.85
C ILE A 119 -9.15 -16.08 0.69
N THR A 120 -8.54 -14.92 0.50
CA THR A 120 -8.88 -13.99 -0.57
C THR A 120 -8.68 -14.63 -1.93
N ILE A 121 -7.56 -15.31 -2.17
CA ILE A 121 -7.29 -16.03 -3.43
C ILE A 121 -8.34 -17.10 -3.67
N LEU A 122 -8.69 -17.91 -2.67
CA LEU A 122 -9.75 -18.92 -2.81
C LEU A 122 -11.09 -18.30 -3.21
N PHE A 123 -11.47 -17.19 -2.58
CA PHE A 123 -12.68 -16.45 -2.92
C PHE A 123 -12.61 -15.83 -4.33
N LEU A 124 -11.47 -15.25 -4.69
CA LEU A 124 -11.27 -14.65 -6.01
C LEU A 124 -11.25 -15.70 -7.11
N CYS A 125 -10.63 -16.86 -6.92
CA CYS A 125 -10.66 -17.95 -7.90
C CYS A 125 -12.10 -18.34 -8.27
N PHE A 126 -13.01 -18.38 -7.28
CA PHE A 126 -14.43 -18.58 -7.52
C PHE A 126 -15.07 -17.38 -8.25
N SER A 127 -14.79 -16.16 -7.79
CA SER A 127 -15.40 -14.93 -8.33
C SER A 127 -14.94 -14.61 -9.76
N VAL A 128 -13.69 -14.91 -10.09
CA VAL A 128 -13.07 -14.66 -11.39
C VAL A 128 -13.80 -15.41 -12.51
N TYR A 129 -14.42 -16.55 -12.22
CA TYR A 129 -15.25 -17.29 -13.18
C TYR A 129 -16.38 -16.43 -13.77
N PHE A 130 -16.88 -15.45 -13.01
CA PHE A 130 -17.94 -14.54 -13.43
C PHE A 130 -17.42 -13.28 -14.16
N SER A 131 -16.10 -13.20 -14.42
CA SER A 131 -15.52 -12.05 -15.12
C SER A 131 -15.82 -12.10 -16.61
N GLU A 132 -16.13 -10.95 -17.19
CA GLU A 132 -16.47 -10.83 -18.61
C GLU A 132 -15.28 -11.08 -19.53
N TYR A 133 -14.09 -10.66 -19.10
CA TYR A 133 -12.87 -10.77 -19.89
C TYR A 133 -11.67 -11.14 -19.03
N TYR A 134 -10.76 -11.90 -19.63
CA TYR A 134 -9.49 -12.32 -19.03
C TYR A 134 -8.29 -11.64 -19.66
N PHE A 135 -8.53 -10.93 -20.77
CA PHE A 135 -7.56 -10.14 -21.51
C PHE A 135 -8.20 -8.80 -21.87
N LEU A 136 -7.41 -7.74 -21.81
CA LEU A 136 -7.80 -6.39 -22.21
C LEU A 136 -6.97 -5.98 -23.42
N GLU A 137 -7.62 -5.48 -24.47
CA GLU A 137 -6.93 -4.94 -25.65
C GLU A 137 -6.45 -3.51 -25.36
N ASP A 138 -5.16 -3.28 -25.60
CA ASP A 138 -4.45 -2.02 -25.39
C ASP A 138 -3.75 -1.65 -26.69
N ASP A 139 -4.02 -0.45 -27.21
CA ASP A 139 -3.49 0.03 -28.50
C ASP A 139 -1.96 -0.04 -28.60
N ARG A 140 -1.26 -0.02 -27.46
CA ARG A 140 0.20 -0.01 -27.40
C ARG A 140 0.83 -1.39 -27.25
N PHE A 141 0.11 -2.35 -26.65
CA PHE A 141 0.65 -3.65 -26.26
C PHE A 141 -0.14 -4.84 -26.80
N GLY A 142 -1.23 -4.59 -27.52
CA GLY A 142 -2.17 -5.62 -27.93
C GLY A 142 -2.90 -6.22 -26.74
N ARG A 143 -3.00 -7.55 -26.68
CA ARG A 143 -3.73 -8.25 -25.62
C ARG A 143 -2.91 -8.36 -24.34
N ARG A 144 -3.39 -7.72 -23.28
CA ARG A 144 -2.80 -7.75 -21.94
C ARG A 144 -3.58 -8.70 -21.05
N PHE A 145 -2.89 -9.60 -20.36
CA PHE A 145 -3.54 -10.53 -19.43
C PHE A 145 -4.05 -9.80 -18.18
N THR A 146 -5.31 -10.04 -17.81
CA THR A 146 -5.92 -9.44 -16.60
C THR A 146 -6.40 -10.47 -15.60
N ALA A 147 -6.47 -11.76 -15.95
CA ALA A 147 -6.97 -12.83 -15.07
C ALA A 147 -8.37 -12.54 -14.48
N GLY A 148 -9.23 -11.82 -15.20
CA GLY A 148 -10.55 -11.41 -14.72
C GLY A 148 -10.58 -10.06 -13.99
N PHE A 149 -9.44 -9.42 -13.77
CA PHE A 149 -9.40 -8.06 -13.23
C PHE A 149 -9.78 -7.01 -14.27
N ASP A 150 -10.34 -5.89 -13.82
CA ASP A 150 -10.68 -4.73 -14.65
C ASP A 150 -9.46 -4.15 -15.35
N ASN A 151 -8.33 -4.10 -14.64
CA ASN A 151 -7.11 -3.46 -15.09
C ASN A 151 -5.89 -4.38 -14.86
N PRO A 152 -5.05 -4.63 -15.88
CA PRO A 152 -3.84 -5.45 -15.76
C PRO A 152 -2.84 -4.92 -14.74
N ASN A 153 -2.79 -3.60 -14.51
CA ASN A 153 -1.89 -3.00 -13.53
C ASN A 153 -2.32 -3.35 -12.09
N THR A 154 -3.62 -3.47 -11.82
CA THR A 154 -4.16 -3.87 -10.51
C THR A 154 -3.76 -5.31 -10.17
N LEU A 155 -3.86 -6.22 -11.15
CA LEU A 155 -3.34 -7.57 -11.02
C LEU A 155 -1.82 -7.55 -10.74
N GLY A 156 -1.08 -6.72 -11.48
CA GLY A 156 0.37 -6.56 -11.30
C GLY A 156 0.76 -6.14 -9.88
N GLN A 157 0.07 -5.15 -9.32
CA GLN A 157 0.27 -4.70 -7.94
C GLN A 157 -0.07 -5.79 -6.92
N TYR A 158 -1.16 -6.52 -7.13
CA TYR A 158 -1.55 -7.63 -6.26
C TYR A 158 -0.49 -8.73 -6.24
N ILE A 159 0.02 -9.13 -7.40
CA ILE A 159 1.08 -10.12 -7.51
C ILE A 159 2.38 -9.64 -6.85
N LEU A 160 2.77 -8.38 -7.07
CA LEU A 160 3.95 -7.79 -6.43
C LEU A 160 3.81 -7.80 -4.90
N MET A 161 2.64 -7.41 -4.39
CA MET A 161 2.31 -7.45 -2.97
C MET A 161 2.44 -8.88 -2.43
N LEU A 162 1.85 -9.89 -3.08
CA LEU A 162 1.98 -11.29 -2.67
C LEU A 162 3.44 -11.75 -2.64
N PHE A 163 4.24 -11.40 -3.67
CA PHE A 163 5.67 -11.72 -3.71
C PHE A 163 6.41 -11.17 -2.49
N THR A 164 6.11 -9.93 -2.12
CA THR A 164 6.75 -9.23 -1.01
C THR A 164 6.39 -9.84 0.34
N VAL A 165 5.11 -10.14 0.59
CA VAL A 165 4.67 -10.81 1.83
C VAL A 165 5.29 -12.19 1.95
N ILE A 166 5.25 -13.00 0.89
CA ILE A 166 5.76 -14.37 0.92
C ILE A 166 7.27 -14.35 1.20
N SER A 167 8.02 -13.47 0.53
CA SER A 167 9.46 -13.34 0.73
C SER A 167 9.82 -12.92 2.16
N LEU A 168 9.10 -11.94 2.73
CA LEU A 168 9.28 -11.53 4.13
C LEU A 168 8.92 -12.65 5.12
N PHE A 169 7.96 -13.50 4.79
CA PHE A 169 7.59 -14.65 5.63
C PHE A 169 8.61 -15.77 5.56
N LEU A 170 9.14 -16.04 4.37
CA LEU A 170 10.24 -16.98 4.18
C LEU A 170 11.49 -16.53 4.96
N GLU A 171 11.76 -15.23 5.08
CA GLU A 171 12.83 -14.73 5.93
C GLU A 171 12.68 -15.17 7.40
N LEU A 172 11.43 -15.15 7.92
CA LEU A 172 11.14 -15.54 9.30
C LEU A 172 11.13 -17.05 9.51
N LYS A 173 10.66 -17.82 8.52
CA LYS A 173 10.42 -19.27 8.67
C LYS A 173 11.59 -20.13 8.22
N VAL A 174 12.28 -19.74 7.15
CA VAL A 174 13.34 -20.55 6.54
C VAL A 174 14.70 -20.03 6.98
N LYS A 175 15.33 -20.74 7.93
CA LYS A 175 16.63 -20.35 8.49
C LYS A 175 17.77 -20.57 7.50
N ASN A 176 17.73 -21.65 6.72
CA ASN A 176 18.77 -22.00 5.76
C ASN A 176 18.72 -21.04 4.54
N PRO A 177 19.81 -20.30 4.26
CA PRO A 177 19.83 -19.31 3.18
C PRO A 177 19.67 -19.95 1.79
N SER A 178 20.22 -21.15 1.57
CA SER A 178 20.16 -21.82 0.28
C SER A 178 18.75 -22.29 -0.06
N THR A 179 18.05 -22.90 0.91
CA THR A 179 16.66 -23.32 0.69
C THR A 179 15.75 -22.10 0.50
N ARG A 180 15.98 -21.02 1.26
CA ARG A 180 15.26 -19.77 1.08
C ARG A 180 15.46 -19.20 -0.32
N LEU A 181 16.71 -19.18 -0.81
CA LEU A 181 17.04 -18.71 -2.16
C LEU A 181 16.28 -19.51 -3.22
N ILE A 182 16.38 -20.85 -3.18
CA ILE A 182 15.69 -21.75 -4.13
C ILE A 182 14.20 -21.44 -4.17
N ILE A 183 13.53 -21.41 -3.00
CA ILE A 183 12.09 -21.13 -2.92
C ILE A 183 11.77 -19.74 -3.48
N THR A 184 12.53 -18.71 -3.10
CA THR A 184 12.29 -17.34 -3.60
C THR A 184 12.52 -17.21 -5.10
N THR A 185 13.51 -17.91 -5.66
CA THR A 185 13.79 -17.92 -7.11
C THR A 185 12.68 -18.62 -7.87
N SER A 186 12.20 -19.78 -7.39
CA SER A 186 11.06 -20.47 -8.01
C SER A 186 9.81 -19.61 -8.02
N ILE A 187 9.49 -18.95 -6.90
CA ILE A 187 8.35 -18.04 -6.81
C ILE A 187 8.54 -16.84 -7.74
N PHE A 188 9.73 -16.25 -7.79
CA PHE A 188 10.04 -15.12 -8.66
C PHE A 188 9.83 -15.47 -10.14
N ILE A 189 10.29 -16.63 -10.61
CA ILE A 189 10.10 -17.06 -12.01
C ILE A 189 8.61 -17.13 -12.37
N ILE A 190 7.80 -17.75 -11.50
CA ILE A 190 6.34 -17.86 -11.71
C ILE A 190 5.72 -16.47 -11.77
N ILE A 191 6.01 -15.63 -10.77
CA ILE A 191 5.45 -14.28 -10.64
C ILE A 191 5.87 -13.40 -11.82
N PHE A 192 7.14 -13.41 -12.19
CA PHE A 192 7.68 -12.62 -13.28
C PHE A 192 7.04 -13.00 -14.62
N THR A 193 6.80 -14.29 -14.84
CA THR A 193 6.09 -14.78 -16.04
C THR A 193 4.67 -14.22 -16.11
N ILE A 194 3.92 -14.25 -15.00
CA ILE A 194 2.56 -13.68 -14.97
C ILE A 194 2.60 -12.17 -15.18
N LEU A 195 3.49 -11.45 -14.49
CA LEU A 195 3.66 -10.01 -14.64
C LEU A 195 4.03 -9.61 -16.07
N TYR A 196 4.84 -10.41 -16.76
CA TYR A 196 5.20 -10.17 -18.15
C TYR A 196 3.97 -10.19 -19.06
N LEU A 197 3.06 -11.14 -18.85
CA LEU A 197 1.79 -11.24 -19.60
C LEU A 197 0.85 -10.05 -19.35
N THR A 198 0.93 -9.41 -18.18
CA THR A 198 0.13 -8.19 -17.88
C THR A 198 0.67 -6.92 -18.56
N TYR A 199 1.92 -6.93 -19.03
CA TYR A 199 2.66 -5.74 -19.47
C TYR A 199 2.70 -4.60 -18.43
N SER A 200 2.54 -4.90 -17.13
CA SER A 200 2.70 -3.90 -16.05
C SER A 200 4.18 -3.57 -15.83
N ARG A 201 4.66 -2.52 -16.50
CA ARG A 201 6.07 -2.08 -16.44
C ARG A 201 6.54 -1.82 -15.00
N THR A 202 5.74 -1.11 -14.22
CA THR A 202 6.04 -0.77 -12.83
C THR A 202 6.23 -2.04 -11.99
N SER A 203 5.27 -2.97 -12.04
CA SER A 203 5.33 -4.21 -11.26
C SER A 203 6.49 -5.11 -11.70
N LEU A 204 6.83 -5.15 -12.99
CA LEU A 204 7.99 -5.87 -13.53
C LEU A 204 9.32 -5.31 -12.99
N ILE A 205 9.49 -4.00 -13.05
CA ILE A 205 10.71 -3.33 -12.55
C ILE A 205 10.82 -3.49 -11.04
N LEU A 206 9.75 -3.27 -10.28
CA LEU A 206 9.79 -3.39 -8.82
C LEU A 206 10.00 -4.83 -8.36
N SER A 207 9.40 -5.82 -9.02
CA SER A 207 9.61 -7.25 -8.68
C SER A 207 11.04 -7.70 -8.94
N SER A 208 11.64 -7.28 -10.06
CA SER A 208 13.05 -7.58 -10.37
C SER A 208 14.01 -6.90 -9.40
N LEU A 209 13.82 -5.61 -9.10
CA LEU A 209 14.59 -4.90 -8.06
C LEU A 209 14.47 -5.58 -6.70
N PHE A 210 13.26 -5.99 -6.32
CA PHE A 210 13.03 -6.67 -5.05
C PHE A 210 13.70 -8.04 -4.98
N TYR A 211 13.68 -8.80 -6.08
CA TYR A 211 14.40 -10.07 -6.17
C TYR A 211 15.93 -9.90 -6.04
N ILE A 212 16.51 -8.90 -6.72
CA ILE A 212 17.94 -8.57 -6.58
C ILE A 212 18.28 -8.23 -5.13
N ILE A 213 17.41 -7.47 -4.46
CA ILE A 213 17.55 -7.12 -3.04
C ILE A 213 17.45 -8.36 -2.14
N ILE A 214 16.55 -9.30 -2.43
CA ILE A 214 16.46 -10.56 -1.69
C ILE A 214 17.76 -11.34 -1.82
N ILE A 215 18.30 -11.50 -3.03
CA ILE A 215 19.57 -12.17 -3.28
C ILE A 215 20.68 -11.49 -2.47
N TYR A 216 20.79 -10.16 -2.58
CA TYR A 216 21.77 -9.37 -1.84
C TYR A 216 21.64 -9.57 -0.32
N SER A 217 20.41 -9.57 0.21
CA SER A 217 20.15 -9.79 1.64
C SER A 217 20.52 -11.20 2.12
N ILE A 218 20.39 -12.21 1.26
CA ILE A 218 20.78 -13.60 1.55
C ILE A 218 22.30 -13.73 1.56
N LEU A 219 22.99 -13.13 0.59
CA LEU A 219 24.44 -13.21 0.43
C LEU A 219 25.20 -12.46 1.54
N LEU A 220 24.70 -11.29 1.95
CA LEU A 220 25.30 -10.49 3.03
C LEU A 220 25.29 -11.18 4.39
N LYS A 221 24.47 -12.21 4.58
CA LYS A 221 24.29 -12.91 5.87
C LYS A 221 25.55 -13.66 6.34
N LYS A 222 26.59 -13.76 5.51
CA LYS A 222 27.85 -14.48 5.81
C LYS A 222 28.81 -13.72 6.73
N ASN A 223 28.71 -12.39 6.80
CA ASN A 223 29.42 -11.59 7.79
C ASN A 223 28.40 -10.83 8.63
N ASN A 224 28.29 -11.20 9.91
CA ASN A 224 27.69 -10.36 10.92
C ASN A 224 28.22 -8.94 10.73
N HIS A 225 27.35 -8.02 10.33
CA HIS A 225 27.00 -6.85 11.10
C HIS A 225 25.87 -6.17 10.34
N PHE A 226 24.74 -6.03 11.02
CA PHE A 226 23.95 -4.81 11.01
C PHE A 226 24.64 -3.72 10.17
N LEU A 227 24.27 -3.57 8.89
CA LEU A 227 24.22 -2.23 8.32
C LEU A 227 23.54 -1.41 9.43
N PRO A 228 24.18 -0.38 10.01
CA PRO A 228 23.70 0.19 11.26
C PRO A 228 22.23 0.47 11.03
N ARG A 229 21.32 -0.24 11.72
CA ARG A 229 19.89 -0.23 11.36
C ARG A 229 19.36 1.22 11.34
N ILE A 230 20.04 2.06 12.08
CA ILE A 230 19.99 3.53 12.11
C ILE A 230 20.32 4.18 10.75
N LYS A 231 21.44 3.85 10.08
CA LYS A 231 21.78 4.35 8.72
C LYS A 231 20.68 4.01 7.71
N LEU A 232 20.13 2.80 7.73
CA LEU A 232 19.05 2.41 6.83
C LEU A 232 17.77 3.21 7.10
N LYS A 233 17.43 3.45 8.37
CA LYS A 233 16.32 4.33 8.76
C LYS A 233 16.52 5.77 8.30
N TYR A 234 17.74 6.31 8.43
CA TYR A 234 18.08 7.62 7.90
C TYR A 234 17.99 7.66 6.37
N LEU A 235 18.46 6.63 5.68
CA LEU A 235 18.33 6.52 4.23
C LEU A 235 16.84 6.54 3.80
N ILE A 236 15.97 5.81 4.49
CA ILE A 236 14.51 5.81 4.27
C ILE A 236 13.91 7.21 4.53
N LEU A 237 14.32 7.88 5.61
CA LEU A 237 13.88 9.24 5.92
C LEU A 237 14.28 10.20 4.79
N PHE A 238 15.57 10.26 4.46
CA PHE A 238 16.08 11.19 3.45
C PHE A 238 15.54 10.88 2.05
N SER A 239 15.38 9.60 1.68
CA SER A 239 14.77 9.24 0.40
C SER A 239 13.30 9.64 0.34
N SER A 240 12.55 9.49 1.43
CA SER A 240 11.15 9.94 1.47
C SER A 240 11.02 11.46 1.36
N LEU A 241 11.87 12.23 2.05
CA LEU A 241 11.91 13.70 1.92
C LEU A 241 12.32 14.12 0.51
N PHE A 242 13.32 13.45 -0.06
CA PHE A 242 13.76 13.68 -1.43
C PHE A 242 12.64 13.43 -2.43
N PHE A 243 11.88 12.33 -2.30
CA PHE A 243 10.76 12.05 -3.20
C PHE A 243 9.61 13.05 -3.06
N ILE A 244 9.29 13.49 -1.84
CA ILE A 244 8.31 14.58 -1.64
C ILE A 244 8.78 15.82 -2.40
N PHE A 245 10.02 16.27 -2.18
CA PHE A 245 10.54 17.46 -2.84
C PHE A 245 10.58 17.31 -4.36
N LEU A 246 11.10 16.18 -4.86
CA LEU A 246 11.22 15.89 -6.29
C LEU A 246 9.85 15.91 -6.98
N GLN A 247 8.85 15.29 -6.38
CA GLN A 247 7.48 15.23 -6.90
C GLN A 247 6.88 16.63 -7.07
N PHE A 248 6.97 17.49 -6.04
CA PHE A 248 6.49 18.86 -6.14
C PHE A 248 7.32 19.69 -7.13
N TYR A 249 8.64 19.55 -7.11
CA TYR A 249 9.53 20.24 -8.03
C TYR A 249 9.20 19.93 -9.50
N PHE A 250 8.99 18.64 -9.83
CA PHE A 250 8.64 18.23 -11.20
C PHE A 250 7.29 18.78 -11.65
N ILE A 251 6.30 18.84 -10.77
CA ILE A 251 4.98 19.37 -11.11
C ILE A 251 5.03 20.88 -11.33
N ILE A 252 5.69 21.63 -10.44
CA ILE A 252 5.70 23.09 -10.48
C ILE A 252 6.46 23.57 -11.73
N ASN A 253 7.62 23.00 -12.00
CA ASN A 253 8.51 23.44 -13.08
C ASN A 253 8.29 22.71 -14.41
N PHE A 254 7.21 21.92 -14.53
CA PHE A 254 6.95 21.08 -15.70
C PHE A 254 7.05 21.83 -17.03
N LYS A 255 6.47 23.04 -17.12
CA LYS A 255 6.46 23.84 -18.36
C LYS A 255 7.80 24.52 -18.67
N GLU A 256 8.66 24.69 -17.68
CA GLU A 256 9.89 25.48 -17.79
C GLU A 256 11.10 24.63 -18.19
N ASN A 257 11.02 23.30 -18.04
CA ASN A 257 12.15 22.41 -18.26
C ASN A 257 11.84 21.31 -19.27
N ASN A 258 12.53 21.35 -20.42
CA ASN A 258 12.34 20.36 -21.49
C ASN A 258 12.64 18.91 -21.07
N PHE A 259 13.52 18.71 -20.09
CA PHE A 259 13.79 17.38 -19.53
C PHE A 259 12.55 16.77 -18.87
N LEU A 260 11.63 17.58 -18.34
CA LEU A 260 10.44 17.06 -17.67
C LEU A 260 9.43 16.48 -18.66
N TYR A 261 9.47 16.84 -19.94
CA TYR A 261 8.67 16.16 -20.97
C TYR A 261 9.13 14.72 -21.19
N THR A 262 10.43 14.45 -21.24
CA THR A 262 10.94 13.07 -21.39
C THR A 262 10.65 12.23 -20.15
N VAL A 263 10.80 12.82 -18.95
CA VAL A 263 10.41 12.14 -17.70
C VAL A 263 8.90 11.86 -17.68
N ASN A 264 8.08 12.78 -18.20
CA ASN A 264 6.64 12.62 -18.27
C ASN A 264 6.23 11.46 -19.18
N ASP A 265 6.92 11.24 -20.29
CA ASP A 265 6.67 10.09 -21.16
C ASP A 265 6.98 8.77 -20.45
N ILE A 266 8.07 8.72 -19.67
CA ILE A 266 8.43 7.55 -18.85
C ILE A 266 7.36 7.30 -17.78
N LEU A 267 6.85 8.36 -17.16
CA LEU A 267 5.80 8.31 -16.13
C LEU A 267 4.38 8.32 -16.71
N THR A 268 4.22 8.03 -18.00
CA THR A 268 2.93 7.90 -18.69
C THR A 268 2.01 9.10 -18.45
N SER A 269 2.52 10.30 -18.67
CA SER A 269 1.79 11.58 -18.55
C SER A 269 1.40 12.04 -17.14
N ARG A 270 1.79 11.32 -16.08
CA ARG A 270 1.42 11.66 -14.69
C ARG A 270 1.95 13.02 -14.24
N LEU A 271 3.11 13.45 -14.74
CA LEU A 271 3.66 14.79 -14.43
C LEU A 271 2.80 15.90 -15.02
N TRP A 272 2.31 15.70 -16.24
CA TRP A 272 1.39 16.64 -16.90
C TRP A 272 0.09 16.78 -16.11
N PHE A 273 -0.56 15.68 -15.71
CA PHE A 273 -1.75 15.72 -14.86
C PHE A 273 -1.48 16.42 -13.52
N GLY A 274 -0.32 16.15 -12.93
CA GLY A 274 0.14 16.88 -11.75
C GLY A 274 0.28 18.39 -11.96
N ASN A 275 0.83 18.81 -13.10
CA ASN A 275 0.93 20.23 -13.47
C ASN A 275 -0.45 20.88 -13.70
N ILE A 276 -1.43 20.16 -14.25
CA ILE A 276 -2.80 20.67 -14.37
C ILE A 276 -3.40 20.90 -12.98
N LEU A 277 -3.19 19.97 -12.04
CA LEU A 277 -3.64 20.13 -10.66
C LEU A 277 -3.03 21.38 -10.03
N TYR A 278 -1.71 21.54 -10.11
CA TYR A 278 -1.03 22.71 -9.56
C TYR A 278 -1.44 24.02 -10.23
N SER A 279 -1.57 24.04 -11.55
CA SER A 279 -1.96 25.27 -12.27
C SER A 279 -3.40 25.70 -12.00
N SER A 280 -4.27 24.77 -11.59
CA SER A 280 -5.67 25.06 -11.29
C SER A 280 -5.95 25.35 -9.81
N LEU A 281 -5.26 24.69 -8.88
CA LEU A 281 -5.49 24.85 -7.43
C LEU A 281 -4.39 25.63 -6.71
N GLY A 282 -3.23 25.84 -7.35
CA GLY A 282 -2.05 26.39 -6.68
C GLY A 282 -1.47 25.42 -5.65
N PHE A 283 -0.86 25.95 -4.60
CA PHE A 283 -0.33 25.12 -3.51
C PHE A 283 -1.44 24.43 -2.70
N PRO A 284 -1.17 23.24 -2.13
CA PRO A 284 -2.16 22.51 -1.36
C PRO A 284 -2.58 23.28 -0.11
N ASN A 285 -3.87 23.19 0.22
CA ASN A 285 -4.43 23.78 1.42
C ASN A 285 -3.76 23.25 2.70
N LEU A 286 -3.67 24.12 3.71
CA LEU A 286 -3.05 23.78 4.99
C LEU A 286 -3.84 22.74 5.77
N LEU A 287 -5.16 22.91 5.91
CA LEU A 287 -5.99 22.10 6.81
C LEU A 287 -6.90 21.12 6.07
N ASN A 288 -7.67 21.61 5.09
CA ASN A 288 -8.69 20.81 4.42
C ASN A 288 -8.25 20.47 3.00
N GLY A 289 -8.03 19.19 2.74
CA GLY A 289 -7.83 18.70 1.38
C GLY A 289 -9.10 18.70 0.52
N ILE A 290 -8.92 18.72 -0.80
CA ILE A 290 -9.98 18.85 -1.80
C ILE A 290 -10.10 17.52 -2.58
N ASN A 291 -11.28 17.24 -3.14
CA ASN A 291 -11.40 16.14 -4.09
C ASN A 291 -10.60 16.43 -5.38
N ILE A 292 -9.56 15.63 -5.63
CA ILE A 292 -8.72 15.74 -6.82
C ILE A 292 -9.04 14.73 -7.92
N GLU A 293 -10.14 13.97 -7.81
CA GLU A 293 -10.53 12.92 -8.78
C GLU A 293 -10.54 13.44 -10.22
N LYS A 294 -10.96 14.70 -10.43
CA LYS A 294 -11.01 15.37 -11.75
C LYS A 294 -9.65 15.49 -12.45
N TYR A 295 -8.55 15.37 -11.71
CA TYR A 295 -7.19 15.51 -12.24
C TYR A 295 -6.48 14.18 -12.45
N SER A 296 -7.16 13.06 -12.17
CA SER A 296 -6.60 11.72 -12.32
C SER A 296 -6.18 11.42 -13.76
N PRO A 297 -5.13 10.60 -14.00
CA PRO A 297 -4.36 9.83 -13.02
C PRO A 297 -3.16 10.59 -12.44
N ILE A 298 -3.27 11.07 -11.19
CA ILE A 298 -2.14 11.57 -10.40
C ILE A 298 -1.77 10.48 -9.42
N ASP A 299 -0.98 9.52 -9.89
CA ASP A 299 -0.62 8.36 -9.09
C ASP A 299 0.60 8.63 -8.19
N PHE A 300 1.07 9.88 -8.13
CA PHE A 300 2.09 10.31 -7.18
C PHE A 300 1.51 10.37 -5.78
N TYR A 301 1.91 9.40 -4.94
CA TYR A 301 1.33 9.26 -3.61
C TYR A 301 1.43 10.53 -2.75
N PHE A 302 2.57 11.23 -2.72
CA PHE A 302 2.72 12.38 -1.83
C PHE A 302 1.89 13.58 -2.31
N ILE A 303 1.90 13.88 -3.61
CA ILE A 303 1.06 14.93 -4.19
C ILE A 303 -0.41 14.62 -3.93
N GLN A 304 -0.87 13.44 -4.34
CA GLN A 304 -2.27 13.06 -4.16
C GLN A 304 -2.67 13.13 -2.68
N THR A 305 -1.85 12.60 -1.78
CA THR A 305 -2.14 12.64 -0.35
C THR A 305 -2.23 14.09 0.14
N ILE A 306 -1.21 14.91 -0.10
CA ILE A 306 -1.14 16.27 0.45
C ILE A 306 -2.29 17.13 -0.07
N TYR A 307 -2.67 17.05 -1.35
CA TYR A 307 -3.85 17.76 -1.86
C TYR A 307 -5.17 17.19 -1.34
N SER A 308 -5.23 15.88 -1.11
CA SER A 308 -6.47 15.20 -0.68
C SER A 308 -6.75 15.32 0.81
N ILE A 309 -5.74 15.39 1.69
CA ILE A 309 -5.96 15.51 3.14
C ILE A 309 -5.51 16.84 3.73
N GLY A 310 -4.75 17.66 2.97
CA GLY A 310 -4.16 18.89 3.46
C GLY A 310 -2.76 18.70 4.04
N LEU A 311 -1.99 19.78 4.06
CA LEU A 311 -0.58 19.76 4.43
C LEU A 311 -0.35 19.44 5.92
N ILE A 312 -1.10 20.04 6.83
CA ILE A 312 -0.95 19.85 8.28
C ILE A 312 -1.31 18.40 8.68
N PRO A 313 -2.47 17.85 8.27
CA PRO A 313 -2.78 16.44 8.51
C PRO A 313 -1.71 15.49 7.96
N PHE A 314 -1.17 15.78 6.76
CA PHE A 314 -0.08 15.00 6.19
C PHE A 314 1.19 15.07 7.03
N ILE A 315 1.66 16.27 7.42
CA ILE A 315 2.87 16.44 8.24
C ILE A 315 2.72 15.69 9.56
N PHE A 316 1.54 15.74 10.18
CA PHE A 316 1.27 15.00 11.42
C PHE A 316 1.37 13.48 11.22
N LEU A 317 0.74 12.93 10.17
CA LEU A 317 0.83 11.51 9.85
C LEU A 317 2.26 11.10 9.50
N TYR A 318 2.96 11.90 8.71
CA TYR A 318 4.36 11.69 8.34
C TYR A 318 5.26 11.67 9.59
N PHE A 319 5.07 12.61 10.52
CA PHE A 319 5.78 12.61 11.80
C PHE A 319 5.53 11.31 12.60
N LEU A 320 4.29 10.82 12.65
CA LEU A 320 3.97 9.56 13.32
C LEU A 320 4.67 8.36 12.66
N VAL A 321 4.70 8.31 11.33
CA VAL A 321 5.41 7.28 10.55
C VAL A 321 6.89 7.30 10.88
N ILE A 322 7.55 8.46 10.81
CA ILE A 322 8.98 8.61 11.12
C ILE A 322 9.26 8.24 12.58
N LYS A 323 8.47 8.74 13.52
CA LYS A 323 8.60 8.40 14.94
C LYS A 323 8.52 6.88 15.17
N ASN A 324 7.60 6.19 14.50
CA ASN A 324 7.47 4.75 14.63
C ASN A 324 8.59 3.99 13.91
N LEU A 325 9.05 4.46 12.76
CA LEU A 325 10.20 3.89 12.03
C LEU A 325 11.46 3.89 12.90
N PHE A 326 11.76 5.01 13.57
CA PHE A 326 12.92 5.08 14.44
C PHE A 326 12.81 4.18 15.67
N ASN A 327 11.58 3.90 16.12
CA ASN A 327 11.31 3.07 17.27
C ASN A 327 11.15 1.57 16.98
N THR A 328 11.03 1.15 15.73
CA THR A 328 10.85 -0.27 15.37
C THR A 328 12.18 -0.95 15.03
N ASN A 329 12.27 -2.24 15.34
CA ASN A 329 13.41 -3.06 14.97
C ASN A 329 13.15 -3.66 13.58
N ILE A 330 13.85 -3.14 12.56
CA ILE A 330 13.73 -3.62 11.18
C ILE A 330 14.90 -4.54 10.83
N THR A 331 14.61 -5.63 10.09
CA THR A 331 15.65 -6.42 9.41
C THR A 331 16.16 -5.67 8.19
N SER A 332 17.29 -6.11 7.62
CA SER A 332 17.80 -5.53 6.37
C SER A 332 16.78 -5.70 5.24
N LEU A 333 16.19 -6.89 5.09
CA LEU A 333 15.17 -7.14 4.08
C LEU A 333 13.96 -6.24 4.29
N MET A 334 13.43 -6.10 5.52
CA MET A 334 12.35 -5.16 5.82
C MET A 334 12.70 -3.74 5.40
N GLY A 335 13.89 -3.25 5.75
CA GLY A 335 14.29 -1.89 5.39
C GLY A 335 14.47 -1.68 3.88
N TYR A 336 14.96 -2.67 3.15
CA TYR A 336 14.98 -2.60 1.68
C TYR A 336 13.59 -2.72 1.06
N THR A 337 12.68 -3.51 1.64
CA THR A 337 11.27 -3.51 1.24
C THR A 337 10.69 -2.10 1.40
N LEU A 338 10.95 -1.42 2.53
CA LEU A 338 10.49 -0.03 2.73
C LEU A 338 11.00 0.91 1.64
N LEU A 339 12.26 0.77 1.18
CA LEU A 339 12.81 1.59 0.10
C LEU A 339 12.14 1.31 -1.26
N ILE A 340 11.84 0.05 -1.58
CA ILE A 340 11.14 -0.29 -2.82
C ILE A 340 9.71 0.24 -2.79
N MET A 341 9.01 0.08 -1.67
CA MET A 341 7.66 0.65 -1.52
C MET A 341 7.67 2.18 -1.53
N LEU A 342 8.78 2.82 -1.13
CA LEU A 342 8.97 4.25 -1.35
C LEU A 342 9.17 4.59 -2.83
N LEU A 343 9.88 3.79 -3.61
CA LEU A 343 10.00 4.01 -5.07
C LEU A 343 8.64 3.90 -5.76
N GLU A 344 7.79 2.99 -5.31
CA GLU A 344 6.43 2.81 -5.82
C GLU A 344 5.57 4.07 -5.70
N THR A 345 5.86 4.96 -4.73
CA THR A 345 5.15 6.25 -4.57
C THR A 345 5.29 7.22 -5.75
N MET A 346 6.23 6.95 -6.66
CA MET A 346 6.42 7.73 -7.89
C MET A 346 5.44 7.38 -9.01
N THR A 347 4.79 6.23 -8.91
CA THR A 347 3.96 5.71 -9.99
C THR A 347 2.62 5.20 -9.52
N GLU A 348 2.46 4.98 -8.21
CA GLU A 348 1.28 4.36 -7.62
C GLU A 348 0.94 4.95 -6.25
N THR A 349 -0.34 4.86 -5.93
CA THR A 349 -0.92 5.37 -4.70
C THR A 349 -0.83 4.33 -3.56
N TYR A 350 0.23 3.54 -3.53
CA TYR A 350 0.32 2.28 -2.77
C TYR A 350 -0.05 2.39 -1.27
N PHE A 351 0.39 3.46 -0.59
CA PHE A 351 0.14 3.65 0.85
C PHE A 351 -1.29 4.12 1.19
N SER A 352 -2.10 4.49 0.19
CA SER A 352 -3.51 4.88 0.42
C SER A 352 -4.43 3.66 0.55
N VAL A 353 -3.97 2.48 0.12
CA VAL A 353 -4.74 1.23 0.14
C VAL A 353 -4.16 0.29 1.21
N PRO A 354 -4.87 0.05 2.34
CA PRO A 354 -4.41 -0.82 3.43
C PRO A 354 -4.03 -2.24 2.99
N PHE A 355 -4.71 -2.74 1.97
CA PHE A 355 -4.46 -4.06 1.39
C PHE A 355 -3.04 -4.19 0.87
N TYR A 356 -2.57 -3.15 0.18
CA TYR A 356 -1.24 -3.11 -0.40
C TYR A 356 -0.19 -2.62 0.60
N SER A 357 -0.54 -1.80 1.61
CA SER A 357 0.37 -1.07 2.51
C SER A 357 1.26 -1.88 3.51
N ILE A 358 1.98 -2.91 3.07
CA ILE A 358 2.85 -3.77 3.90
C ILE A 358 3.89 -2.95 4.67
N ALA A 359 4.47 -1.94 4.01
CA ALA A 359 5.46 -1.05 4.60
C ALA A 359 4.96 -0.38 5.90
N LEU A 360 3.73 0.12 5.89
CA LEU A 360 3.15 0.78 7.05
C LEU A 360 2.92 -0.22 8.19
N PHE A 361 2.54 -1.47 7.88
CA PHE A 361 2.43 -2.52 8.90
C PHE A 361 3.78 -2.94 9.51
N ILE A 362 4.86 -2.94 8.73
CA ILE A 362 6.22 -3.12 9.26
C ILE A 362 6.52 -2.02 10.28
N ILE A 363 6.34 -0.75 9.87
CA ILE A 363 6.67 0.44 10.66
C ILE A 363 5.83 0.53 11.93
N PHE A 364 4.54 0.17 11.87
CA PHE A 364 3.65 0.29 13.02
C PHE A 364 3.63 -0.94 13.90
N SER A 365 4.20 -2.08 13.48
CA SER A 365 4.20 -3.31 14.29
C SER A 365 4.72 -3.10 15.72
N LYS A 366 4.20 -3.91 16.67
CA LYS A 366 4.59 -3.83 18.08
C LYS A 366 6.11 -4.01 18.22
N LYS A 367 6.72 -3.02 18.89
CA LYS A 367 8.14 -3.02 19.27
C LYS A 367 8.48 -4.31 20.03
N ILE A 368 9.57 -4.98 19.61
CA ILE A 368 10.13 -6.16 20.28
C ILE A 368 10.99 -5.69 21.44
#